data_AF-A0A536NSQ5-F1
#
_entry.id   AF-A0A536NSQ5-F1
#
_cell.length_a   1.000
_cell.length_b   1.000
_cell.length_c   1.000
_cell.angle_alpha   90.00
_cell.angle_beta   90.00
_cell.angle_gamma   90.00
#
_symmetry.space_group_name_H-M   'P 1'
#
loop_
_entity.id
_entity.type
_entity.pdbx_description
1 polymer ?
#
loop_
_entity_poly.entity_id
_entity_poly.type
_entity_poly.pdbx_seq_one_letter_code
_entity_poly.pdbx_strand_id
1 'polypeptide(L)'
;MDPSNLRAGVAEKLAGEAAIDAETFNAACFMLTRSLEEIEFAVPEAAPLIRRLLRVCGRVAIDMGVESSSADVWPNTREMAIEWINEALGGLDYEARPQS
;
A
#
# COMPACT_ATOMS: atom_id res chain seq x y z
N MET A 1 -5.58 -16.39 -10.88
CA MET A 1 -4.58 -15.75 -11.77
C MET A 1 -3.20 -16.19 -11.27
N ASP A 2 -2.31 -16.61 -12.16
CA ASP A 2 -0.94 -16.98 -11.81
C ASP A 2 -0.17 -15.74 -11.29
N PRO A 3 0.53 -15.80 -10.14
CA PRO A 3 1.34 -14.69 -9.62
C PRO A 3 2.41 -14.18 -10.59
N SER A 4 2.94 -15.03 -11.47
CA SER A 4 3.92 -14.64 -12.49
C SER A 4 3.30 -13.73 -13.56
N ASN A 5 2.06 -14.03 -13.97
CA ASN A 5 1.29 -13.21 -14.91
C ASN A 5 0.95 -11.84 -14.32
N LEU A 6 0.65 -11.77 -13.02
CA LEU A 6 0.44 -10.49 -12.32
C LEU A 6 1.73 -9.65 -12.33
N ARG A 7 2.88 -10.27 -12.05
CA ARG A 7 4.18 -9.57 -12.03
C ARG A 7 4.56 -8.98 -13.39
N ALA A 8 4.42 -9.76 -14.46
CA ALA A 8 4.72 -9.30 -15.81
C ALA A 8 3.82 -8.13 -16.22
N GLY A 9 2.50 -8.23 -15.99
CA GLY A 9 1.56 -7.17 -16.36
C GLY A 9 1.76 -5.86 -15.59
N VAL A 10 2.09 -5.93 -14.29
CA VAL A 10 2.42 -4.73 -13.50
C VAL A 10 3.76 -4.14 -13.95
N ALA A 11 4.78 -4.96 -14.21
CA ALA A 11 6.08 -4.47 -14.67
C ALA A 11 5.97 -3.76 -16.03
N GLU A 12 5.19 -4.29 -16.97
CA GLU A 12 4.92 -3.65 -18.26
C GLU A 12 4.23 -2.29 -18.09
N LYS A 13 3.18 -2.22 -17.26
CA LYS A 13 2.47 -0.97 -16.97
C LYS A 13 3.37 0.07 -16.29
N LEU A 14 4.25 -0.35 -15.38
CA LEU A 14 5.20 0.53 -14.69
C LEU A 14 6.37 0.97 -15.57
N ALA A 15 6.73 0.20 -16.60
CA ALA A 15 7.80 0.54 -17.55
C ALA A 15 7.35 1.57 -18.59
N GLY A 16 6.05 1.78 -18.78
CA GLY A 16 5.51 2.83 -19.63
C GLY A 16 5.59 4.22 -19.01
N GLU A 17 5.49 5.25 -19.83
CA GLU A 17 5.39 6.66 -19.38
C GLU A 17 3.96 7.05 -18.96
N ALA A 18 2.97 6.18 -19.18
CA ALA A 18 1.59 6.46 -18.86
C ALA A 18 1.32 6.41 -17.35
N ALA A 19 0.40 7.25 -16.88
CA ALA A 19 -0.10 7.18 -15.52
C ALA A 19 -0.75 5.81 -15.26
N ILE A 20 -0.51 5.24 -14.08
CA ILE A 20 -1.15 3.99 -13.65
C ILE A 20 -2.46 4.27 -12.93
N ASP A 21 -3.44 3.38 -13.13
CA ASP A 21 -4.71 3.41 -12.40
C ASP A 21 -4.57 2.90 -10.95
N ALA A 22 -5.61 3.13 -10.13
CA ALA A 22 -5.64 2.74 -8.73
C ALA A 22 -5.47 1.22 -8.52
N GLU A 23 -6.01 0.40 -9.42
CA GLU A 23 -5.91 -1.05 -9.36
C GLU A 23 -4.47 -1.51 -9.58
N THR A 24 -3.79 -0.93 -10.56
CA THR A 24 -2.39 -1.18 -10.89
C THR A 24 -1.49 -0.70 -9.77
N PHE A 25 -1.78 0.47 -9.17
CA PHE A 25 -1.06 0.96 -8.00
C PHE A 25 -1.18 0.00 -6.80
N ASN A 26 -2.39 -0.46 -6.49
CA ASN A 26 -2.61 -1.44 -5.42
C ASN A 26 -1.94 -2.79 -5.70
N ALA A 27 -1.98 -3.26 -6.95
CA ALA A 27 -1.28 -4.47 -7.38
C ALA A 27 0.25 -4.33 -7.23
N ALA A 28 0.80 -3.16 -7.58
CA ALA A 28 2.21 -2.85 -7.37
C ALA A 28 2.57 -2.85 -5.88
N CYS A 29 1.76 -2.22 -5.03
CA CYS A 29 1.96 -2.25 -3.58
C CYS A 29 2.00 -3.68 -3.04
N PHE A 30 1.05 -4.53 -3.45
CA PHE A 30 1.02 -5.94 -3.09
C PHE A 30 2.28 -6.69 -3.57
N MET A 31 2.71 -6.47 -4.81
CA MET A 31 3.91 -7.11 -5.34
C MET A 31 5.18 -6.71 -4.58
N LEU A 32 5.32 -5.41 -4.27
CA LEU A 32 6.46 -4.90 -3.50
C LEU A 32 6.54 -5.57 -2.12
N THR A 33 5.40 -5.90 -1.49
CA THR A 33 5.41 -6.63 -0.21
C THR A 33 6.12 -7.99 -0.28
N ARG A 34 6.07 -8.66 -1.45
CA ARG A 34 6.77 -9.92 -1.68
C ARG A 34 8.25 -9.71 -1.97
N SER A 35 8.58 -8.64 -2.67
CA SER A 35 9.98 -8.26 -2.93
C SER A 35 10.74 -7.93 -1.64
N LEU A 36 10.05 -7.54 -0.56
CA LEU A 36 10.67 -7.32 0.75
C LEU A 36 11.36 -8.57 1.32
N GLU A 37 10.92 -9.77 0.95
CA GLU A 37 11.49 -11.04 1.44
C GLU A 37 12.93 -11.26 0.91
N GLU A 38 13.30 -10.58 -0.18
CA GLU A 38 14.61 -10.69 -0.84
C GLU A 38 15.56 -9.55 -0.44
N ILE A 39 15.14 -8.63 0.43
CA ILE A 39 15.93 -7.49 0.87
C ILE A 39 16.55 -7.80 2.24
N GLU A 40 17.88 -7.70 2.33
CA GLU A 40 18.59 -7.72 3.61
C GLU A 40 18.47 -6.35 4.30
N PHE A 41 17.51 -6.23 5.21
CA PHE A 41 17.34 -5.02 6.01
C PHE A 41 18.36 -4.99 7.16
N ALA A 42 18.98 -3.83 7.38
CA ALA A 42 19.84 -3.57 8.53
C ALA A 42 19.08 -3.65 9.88
N VAL A 43 17.75 -3.50 9.85
CA VAL A 43 16.85 -3.50 11.01
C VAL A 43 15.69 -4.46 10.72
N PRO A 44 15.51 -5.57 11.47
CA PRO A 44 14.48 -6.57 11.19
C PRO A 44 13.04 -6.04 11.16
N GLU A 45 12.76 -4.98 11.92
CA GLU A 45 11.45 -4.34 12.04
C GLU A 45 11.04 -3.55 10.78
N ALA A 46 12.00 -3.25 9.90
CA ALA A 46 11.74 -2.46 8.69
C ALA A 46 10.81 -3.18 7.70
N ALA A 47 11.03 -4.48 7.44
CA ALA A 47 10.21 -5.20 6.47
C ALA A 47 8.73 -5.32 6.90
N PRO A 48 8.40 -5.70 8.16
CA PRO A 48 7.03 -5.70 8.65
C PRO A 48 6.36 -4.32 8.65
N LEU A 49 7.12 -3.25 8.90
CA LEU A 49 6.60 -1.88 8.82
C LEU A 49 6.24 -1.51 7.37
N ILE A 50 7.19 -1.66 6.43
CA ILE A 50 6.97 -1.33 5.02
C ILE A 50 5.81 -2.14 4.45
N ARG A 51 5.71 -3.43 4.80
CA ARG A 51 4.61 -4.31 4.36
C ARG A 51 3.23 -3.77 4.74
N ARG A 52 3.08 -3.25 5.97
CA ARG A 52 1.82 -2.68 6.44
C ARG A 52 1.53 -1.33 5.78
N LEU A 53 2.54 -0.48 5.63
CA LEU A 53 2.39 0.82 4.95
C LEU A 53 1.98 0.65 3.49
N LEU A 54 2.58 -0.28 2.75
CA LEU A 54 2.19 -0.60 1.38
C LEU A 54 0.73 -1.07 1.27
N ARG A 55 0.25 -1.83 2.25
CA ARG A 55 -1.17 -2.23 2.32
C ARG A 55 -2.10 -1.02 2.50
N VAL A 56 -1.72 -0.07 3.35
CA VAL A 56 -2.46 1.18 3.56
C VAL A 56 -2.50 1.98 2.25
N CYS A 57 -1.34 2.18 1.61
CA CYS A 57 -1.24 2.91 0.34
C CYS A 57 -2.14 2.30 -0.75
N GLY A 58 -2.07 0.99 -0.95
CA GLY A 58 -2.89 0.30 -1.94
C GLY A 58 -4.38 0.42 -1.66
N ARG A 59 -4.80 0.33 -0.39
CA ARG A 59 -6.20 0.45 -0.02
C ARG A 59 -6.74 1.86 -0.22
N VAL A 60 -6.00 2.89 0.21
CA VAL A 60 -6.39 4.29 0.02
C VAL A 60 -6.53 4.61 -1.48
N ALA A 61 -5.61 4.12 -2.32
CA ALA A 61 -5.72 4.28 -3.77
C ALA A 61 -7.00 3.65 -4.34
N ILE A 62 -7.38 2.45 -3.89
CA ILE A 62 -8.63 1.81 -4.33
C ILE A 62 -9.86 2.57 -3.86
N ASP A 63 -9.94 2.89 -2.57
CA ASP A 63 -11.16 3.50 -2.03
C ASP A 63 -11.42 4.88 -2.66
N MET A 64 -10.36 5.62 -3.00
CA MET A 64 -10.45 7.01 -3.47
C MET A 64 -10.14 7.23 -4.96
N GLY A 65 -9.59 6.24 -5.66
CA GLY A 65 -9.01 6.42 -7.00
C GLY A 65 -9.67 5.60 -8.12
N VAL A 66 -10.74 4.85 -7.84
CA VAL A 66 -11.53 4.19 -8.88
C VAL A 66 -12.68 5.08 -9.35
N GLU A 67 -13.21 4.84 -10.55
CA GLU A 67 -14.25 5.71 -11.13
C GLU A 67 -15.53 5.79 -10.28
N SER A 68 -15.85 4.73 -9.52
CA SER A 68 -16.98 4.68 -8.60
C SER A 68 -16.69 5.24 -7.20
N SER A 69 -15.50 5.79 -6.96
CA SER A 69 -15.13 6.35 -5.66
C SER A 69 -16.00 7.55 -5.30
N SER A 70 -16.41 7.63 -4.03
CA SER A 70 -17.11 8.79 -3.47
C SER A 70 -16.31 9.41 -2.34
N ALA A 71 -16.31 10.74 -2.26
CA ALA A 71 -15.73 11.48 -1.15
C ALA A 71 -16.41 11.15 0.20
N ASP A 72 -17.66 10.67 0.17
CA ASP A 72 -18.39 10.26 1.38
C ASP A 72 -17.77 9.04 2.07
N VAL A 73 -16.94 8.27 1.36
CA VAL A 73 -16.21 7.12 1.92
C VAL A 73 -14.96 7.57 2.70
N TRP A 74 -14.47 8.79 2.44
CA TRP A 74 -13.21 9.28 3.00
C TRP A 74 -13.13 9.23 4.53
N PRO A 75 -14.15 9.65 5.31
CA PRO A 75 -14.06 9.57 6.77
C PRO A 75 -13.73 8.16 7.26
N ASN A 76 -14.37 7.13 6.69
CA ASN A 76 -14.14 5.74 7.04
C ASN A 76 -12.75 5.25 6.57
N THR A 77 -12.37 5.55 5.34
CA THR A 77 -11.04 5.19 4.81
C THR A 77 -9.93 5.83 5.63
N ARG A 78 -10.11 7.09 6.05
CA ARG A 78 -9.15 7.81 6.88
C ARG A 78 -9.00 7.18 8.26
N GLU A 79 -10.09 6.85 8.94
CA GLU A 79 -10.04 6.20 10.26
C GLU A 79 -9.33 4.85 10.18
N MET A 80 -9.71 4.00 9.23
CA MET A 80 -9.07 2.70 8.98
C MET A 80 -7.58 2.83 8.63
N ALA A 81 -7.21 3.82 7.81
CA ALA A 81 -5.82 4.06 7.45
C ALA A 81 -4.98 4.43 8.68
N ILE A 82 -5.50 5.30 9.56
CA ILE A 82 -4.82 5.69 10.81
C ILE A 82 -4.69 4.49 11.75
N GLU A 83 -5.74 3.68 11.90
CA GLU A 83 -5.72 2.46 12.71
C GLU A 83 -4.62 1.50 12.25
N TRP A 84 -4.55 1.20 10.95
CA TRP A 84 -3.52 0.31 10.40
C TRP A 84 -2.11 0.88 10.47
N ILE A 85 -1.95 2.21 10.36
CA ILE A 85 -0.66 2.85 10.59
C ILE A 85 -0.26 2.68 12.07
N ASN A 86 -1.18 2.90 13.00
CA ASN A 86 -0.92 2.68 14.43
C ASN A 86 -0.58 1.22 14.75
N GLU A 87 -1.27 0.26 14.15
CA GLU A 87 -0.90 -1.16 14.24
C GLU A 87 0.51 -1.44 13.71
N ALA A 88 0.92 -0.75 12.64
CA ALA A 88 2.26 -0.89 12.08
C ALA A 88 3.35 -0.28 12.97
N LEU A 89 3.00 0.79 13.68
CA LEU A 89 3.90 1.57 14.52
C LEU A 89 3.93 1.08 15.98
N GLY A 90 2.94 0.32 16.45
CA GLY A 90 2.81 -0.05 17.86
C GLY A 90 3.96 -0.89 18.44
N GLY A 91 4.75 -1.57 17.60
CA GLY A 91 5.97 -2.26 18.03
C GLY A 91 7.21 -1.35 18.13
N LEU A 92 7.08 -0.07 17.81
CA LEU A 92 8.16 0.91 17.69
C LEU A 92 7.97 2.12 18.61
N ASP A 93 6.99 2.07 19.53
CA ASP A 93 6.62 3.17 20.44
C ASP A 93 6.21 4.48 19.72
N TYR A 94 5.68 4.36 18.49
CA TYR A 94 5.11 5.49 17.74
C TYR A 94 3.59 5.40 17.64
N GLU A 95 2.95 6.57 17.59
CA GLU A 95 1.51 6.73 17.35
C GLU A 95 1.29 7.81 16.29
N ALA A 96 0.60 7.46 15.20
CA ALA A 96 0.13 8.39 14.19
C ALA A 96 -1.15 9.09 14.65
N ARG A 97 -1.10 10.42 14.66
CA ARG A 97 -2.23 11.29 14.98
C ARG A 97 -2.46 12.29 13.85
N PRO A 98 -3.72 12.60 13.50
CA PRO A 98 -4.01 13.72 12.62
C PRO A 98 -3.43 15.01 13.18
N GLN A 99 -2.75 15.80 12.34
CA GLN A 99 -2.43 17.18 12.70
C GLN A 99 -3.69 18.04 12.54
N SER A 100 -3.89 18.93 13.52
CA SER A 100 -5.04 19.84 13.60
C SER A 100 -5.01 20.90 12.50
#